data_AF-A0AAV7K9L4-F1
#
_entry.id   AF-A0AAV7K9L4-F1
#
_cell.length_a   1.000
_cell.length_b   1.000
_cell.length_c   1.000
_cell.angle_alpha   90.00
_cell.angle_beta   90.00
_cell.angle_gamma   90.00
#
_symmetry.space_group_name_H-M   'P 1'
#
loop_
_entity.id
_entity.type
_entity.pdbx_description
1 polymer ?
#
loop_
_entity_poly.entity_id
_entity_poly.type
_entity_poly.pdbx_seq_one_letter_code
_entity_poly.pdbx_strand_id
1 'polypeptide(L)'
;MKTGHLLPSLFVLLLNKTEAAYLRMWEQIRLLCPLAQPQQMLLHFEKGAITSFEHVWPNTVVKCCFFHLTQNIWRHVQSVGLQSAYTHDEELAMRIRRIPALAFARPADVPDLFDQVAMDLPLRLR
;
A
#
# COMPACT_ATOMS: atom_id res chain seq x y z
N MET A 1 7.82 22.67 13.45
CA MET A 1 6.40 22.79 13.84
C MET A 1 5.65 21.59 13.25
N LYS A 2 5.21 20.61 14.05
CA LYS A 2 4.30 19.54 13.58
C LYS A 2 2.91 19.86 14.12
N THR A 3 2.17 20.70 13.39
CA THR A 3 0.75 20.94 13.65
C THR A 3 -0.05 19.99 12.77
N GLY A 4 -0.40 18.84 13.32
CA GLY A 4 -1.29 17.87 12.69
C GLY A 4 -1.84 16.95 13.76
N HIS A 5 -3.15 17.02 14.00
CA HIS A 5 -3.85 16.09 14.86
C HIS A 5 -4.32 14.91 13.99
N LEU A 6 -3.91 13.69 14.33
CA LEU A 6 -4.46 12.48 13.74
C LEU A 6 -5.68 12.07 14.58
N LEU A 7 -6.87 12.29 14.03
CA LEU A 7 -8.13 11.94 14.68
C LEU A 7 -8.82 10.82 13.89
N PRO A 8 -9.10 9.66 14.51
CA PRO A 8 -9.99 8.68 13.89
C PRO A 8 -11.38 9.30 13.71
N SER A 9 -11.78 9.56 12.47
CA SER A 9 -13.04 10.28 12.17
C SER A 9 -14.18 9.36 11.75
N LEU A 10 -13.87 8.19 11.18
CA LEU A 10 -14.87 7.27 10.64
C LEU A 10 -14.39 5.82 10.77
N PHE A 11 -15.32 4.93 11.09
CA PHE A 11 -15.13 3.49 10.99
C PHE A 11 -16.16 2.93 10.01
N VAL A 12 -15.71 2.09 9.08
CA VAL A 12 -16.59 1.42 8.11
C VAL A 12 -16.31 -0.08 8.16
N LEU A 13 -17.38 -0.86 8.28
CA LEU A 13 -17.33 -2.32 8.20
C LEU A 13 -17.78 -2.76 6.81
N LEU A 14 -16.90 -3.45 6.08
CA LEU A 14 -17.18 -3.97 4.75
C LEU A 14 -17.31 -5.49 4.79
N LEU A 15 -18.31 -6.02 4.09
CA LEU A 15 -18.56 -7.47 4.00
C LEU A 15 -17.56 -8.19 3.09
N ASN A 16 -16.94 -7.47 2.15
CA ASN A 16 -15.92 -8.00 1.25
C ASN A 16 -15.02 -6.87 0.75
N LYS A 17 -13.91 -7.25 0.13
CA LYS A 17 -12.90 -6.34 -0.44
C LYS A 17 -13.05 -6.14 -1.94
N THR A 18 -14.28 -6.07 -2.45
CA THR A 18 -14.53 -5.82 -3.87
C THR A 18 -14.51 -4.34 -4.17
N GLU A 19 -14.11 -3.96 -5.38
CA GLU A 19 -14.17 -2.56 -5.85
C GLU A 19 -15.57 -1.95 -5.70
N ALA A 20 -16.62 -2.73 -6.01
CA ALA A 20 -18.01 -2.29 -5.82
C ALA A 20 -18.37 -2.02 -4.35
N ALA A 21 -17.81 -2.79 -3.40
CA ALA A 21 -18.00 -2.51 -1.98
C ALA A 21 -17.28 -1.23 -1.53
N TYR A 22 -16.05 -1.00 -2.00
CA TYR A 22 -15.32 0.24 -1.74
C TYR A 22 -16.00 1.46 -2.36
N LEU A 23 -16.49 1.35 -3.60
CA LEU A 23 -17.21 2.43 -4.26
C LEU A 23 -18.43 2.88 -3.45
N ARG A 24 -19.28 1.94 -3.05
CA ARG A 24 -20.45 2.24 -2.21
C ARG A 24 -20.04 2.92 -0.91
N MET A 25 -18.96 2.47 -0.26
CA MET A 25 -18.46 3.12 0.95
C MET A 25 -18.04 4.57 0.68
N TRP A 26 -17.24 4.81 -0.36
CA TRP A 26 -16.76 6.15 -0.69
C TRP A 26 -17.91 7.10 -1.04
N GLU A 27 -18.92 6.63 -1.76
CA GLU A 27 -20.14 7.38 -2.04
C GLU A 27 -20.87 7.78 -0.74
N GLN A 28 -21.04 6.86 0.21
CA GLN A 28 -21.63 7.17 1.51
C GLN A 28 -20.80 8.21 2.30
N ILE A 29 -19.47 8.09 2.28
CA ILE A 29 -18.58 9.06 2.93
C ILE A 29 -18.73 10.44 2.30
N ARG A 30 -18.82 10.51 0.97
CA ARG A 30 -19.04 11.77 0.25
C ARG A 30 -20.38 12.42 0.63
N LEU A 31 -21.44 11.62 0.85
CA LEU A 31 -22.72 12.13 1.34
C LEU A 31 -22.63 12.68 2.78
N LEU A 32 -21.86 12.02 3.66
CA LEU A 32 -21.64 12.48 5.03
C LEU A 32 -20.76 13.73 5.10
N CYS A 33 -19.90 13.95 4.11
CA CYS A 33 -18.97 15.07 4.05
C CYS A 33 -19.02 15.75 2.66
N PRO A 34 -20.14 16.41 2.31
CA PRO A 34 -20.38 16.90 0.94
C PRO A 34 -19.42 18.01 0.49
N LEU A 35 -18.78 18.69 1.44
CA LEU A 35 -17.80 19.75 1.19
C LEU A 35 -16.35 19.23 1.16
N ALA A 36 -16.13 17.93 1.39
CA ALA A 36 -14.78 17.37 1.43
C ALA A 36 -14.13 17.37 0.04
N GLN A 37 -13.02 18.09 -0.08
CA GLN A 37 -12.16 18.13 -1.26
C GLN A 37 -10.73 17.78 -0.86
N PRO A 38 -10.44 16.49 -0.57
CA PRO A 38 -9.11 16.09 -0.13
C PRO A 38 -8.10 16.37 -1.25
N GLN A 39 -6.98 17.02 -0.90
CA GLN A 39 -5.89 17.24 -1.86
C GLN A 39 -5.05 15.98 -2.06
N GLN A 40 -4.91 15.18 -1.00
CA GLN A 40 -4.17 13.93 -1.00
C GLN A 40 -4.94 12.87 -0.23
N MET A 41 -4.89 11.64 -0.71
CA MET A 41 -5.42 10.46 -0.01
C MET A 41 -4.33 9.40 0.08
N LEU A 42 -4.15 8.84 1.29
CA LEU A 42 -3.21 7.74 1.53
C LEU A 42 -3.99 6.44 1.69
N LEU A 43 -3.88 5.53 0.72
CA LEU A 43 -4.59 4.24 0.73
C LEU A 43 -3.62 3.07 0.90
N HIS A 44 -4.15 1.90 1.23
CA HIS A 44 -3.40 0.65 1.12
C HIS A 44 -3.25 0.24 -0.36
N PHE A 45 -2.29 -0.65 -0.66
CA PHE A 45 -2.03 -1.18 -2.00
C PHE A 45 -3.10 -2.21 -2.46
N GLU A 46 -4.38 -1.83 -2.41
CA GLU A 46 -5.46 -2.64 -2.98
C GLU A 46 -6.09 -1.88 -4.15
N LYS A 47 -6.00 -2.48 -5.35
CA LYS A 47 -6.45 -1.85 -6.61
C LYS A 47 -7.89 -1.35 -6.54
N GLY A 48 -8.81 -2.18 -6.05
CA GLY A 48 -10.23 -1.81 -5.96
C GLY A 48 -10.51 -0.66 -5.00
N ALA A 49 -9.69 -0.47 -3.95
CA ALA A 49 -9.83 0.68 -3.05
C ALA A 49 -9.33 1.97 -3.69
N ILE A 50 -8.24 1.87 -4.47
CA ILE A 50 -7.64 2.99 -5.22
C ILE A 50 -8.59 3.45 -6.33
N THR A 51 -8.99 2.55 -7.22
CA THR A 51 -9.80 2.90 -8.40
C THR A 51 -11.18 3.43 -8.02
N SER A 52 -11.82 2.84 -7.00
CA SER A 52 -13.10 3.33 -6.50
C SER A 52 -12.98 4.69 -5.80
N PHE A 53 -11.87 4.97 -5.10
CA PHE A 53 -11.64 6.29 -4.52
C PHE A 53 -11.45 7.35 -5.61
N GLU A 54 -10.62 7.06 -6.61
CA GLU A 54 -10.38 7.95 -7.77
C GLU A 54 -11.69 8.22 -8.54
N HIS A 55 -12.60 7.25 -8.60
CA HIS A 55 -13.93 7.46 -9.17
C HIS A 55 -14.74 8.52 -8.41
N VAL A 56 -14.68 8.51 -7.07
CA VAL A 56 -15.44 9.45 -6.23
C VAL A 56 -14.76 10.81 -6.11
N TRP A 57 -13.42 10.86 -6.13
CA TRP A 57 -12.62 12.08 -6.07
C TRP A 57 -11.50 12.08 -7.14
N PRO A 58 -11.81 12.38 -8.41
CA PRO A 58 -10.86 12.25 -9.53
C PRO A 58 -9.72 13.27 -9.52
N ASN A 59 -9.84 14.34 -8.74
CA ASN A 59 -8.84 15.41 -8.66
C ASN A 59 -7.91 15.28 -7.43
N THR A 60 -8.09 14.23 -6.61
CA THR A 60 -7.27 14.00 -5.43
C THR A 60 -6.02 13.21 -5.79
N VAL A 61 -4.86 13.62 -5.29
CA VAL A 61 -3.63 12.84 -5.47
C VAL A 61 -3.66 11.61 -4.56
N VAL A 62 -3.78 10.43 -5.16
CA VAL A 62 -3.69 9.17 -4.42
C VAL A 62 -2.24 8.78 -4.21
N LYS A 63 -1.90 8.44 -2.97
CA LYS A 63 -0.63 7.85 -2.58
C LYS A 63 -0.89 6.52 -1.91
N CYS A 64 0.03 5.59 -2.06
CA CYS A 64 -0.04 4.32 -1.37
C CYS A 64 0.81 4.32 -0.10
N CYS A 65 0.32 3.68 0.95
CA CYS A 65 0.91 3.69 2.27
C CYS A 65 2.14 2.77 2.35
N PHE A 66 3.32 3.36 2.57
CA PHE A 66 4.58 2.63 2.73
C PHE A 66 4.53 1.61 3.88
N PHE A 67 3.88 1.94 4.99
CA PHE A 67 3.71 1.00 6.11
C PHE A 67 2.92 -0.26 5.70
N HIS A 68 1.87 -0.11 4.91
CA HIS A 68 1.12 -1.27 4.41
C HIS A 68 1.91 -2.08 3.36
N LEU A 69 2.78 -1.42 2.57
CA LEU A 69 3.70 -2.11 1.67
C LEU A 69 4.66 -3.01 2.45
N THR A 70 5.37 -2.46 3.44
CA THR A 70 6.32 -3.24 4.25
C THR A 70 5.63 -4.35 5.02
N GLN A 71 4.42 -4.10 5.54
CA GLN A 71 3.62 -5.12 6.22
C GLN A 71 3.18 -6.25 5.26
N ASN A 72 2.76 -5.93 4.04
CA ASN A 72 2.41 -6.93 3.02
C ASN A 72 3.61 -7.83 2.70
N ILE A 73 4.79 -7.23 2.50
CA ILE A 73 6.03 -7.95 2.22
C ILE A 73 6.39 -8.87 3.39
N TRP A 74 6.30 -8.38 4.62
CA TRP A 74 6.54 -9.21 5.80
C TRP A 74 5.58 -10.41 5.89
N ARG A 75 4.27 -10.18 5.68
CA ARG A 75 3.28 -11.26 5.64
C ARG A 75 3.61 -12.29 4.56
N HIS A 76 4.08 -11.85 3.39
CA HIS A 76 4.48 -12.76 2.33
C HIS A 76 5.70 -13.60 2.71
N VAL A 77 6.76 -12.99 3.27
CA VAL A 77 7.95 -13.67 3.82
C VAL A 77 7.54 -14.76 4.82
N GLN A 78 6.61 -14.46 5.71
CA GLN A 78 6.06 -15.43 6.65
C GLN A 78 5.31 -16.56 5.93
N SER A 79 4.43 -16.23 4.98
CA SER A 79 3.62 -17.23 4.26
C SER A 79 4.45 -18.24 3.48
N VAL A 80 5.65 -17.88 3.04
CA VAL A 80 6.55 -18.75 2.28
C VAL A 80 7.60 -19.45 3.17
N GLY A 81 7.44 -19.35 4.49
CA GLY A 81 8.28 -20.02 5.48
C GLY A 81 9.67 -19.43 5.64
N LEU A 82 9.89 -18.19 5.22
CA LEU A 82 11.21 -17.51 5.29
C LEU A 82 11.39 -16.67 6.56
N GLN A 83 10.43 -16.69 7.49
CA GLN A 83 10.48 -15.89 8.72
C GLN A 83 11.79 -16.08 9.50
N SER A 84 12.17 -17.34 9.79
CA SER A 84 13.39 -17.62 10.55
C SER A 84 14.64 -17.16 9.80
N ALA A 85 14.72 -17.44 8.50
CA ALA A 85 15.86 -17.02 7.68
C ALA A 85 15.97 -15.49 7.63
N TYR A 86 14.86 -14.77 7.42
CA TYR A 86 14.84 -13.31 7.45
C TYR A 86 15.32 -12.72 8.78
N THR A 87 15.08 -13.40 9.92
CA THR A 87 15.51 -12.93 11.24
C THR A 87 16.99 -13.17 11.52
N HIS A 88 17.58 -14.23 10.98
CA HIS A 88 18.93 -14.68 11.34
C HIS A 88 19.96 -14.54 10.22
N ASP A 89 19.52 -14.29 8.99
CA ASP A 89 20.36 -14.03 7.82
C ASP A 89 20.19 -12.57 7.39
N GLU A 90 21.17 -11.74 7.75
CA GLU A 90 21.19 -10.31 7.45
C GLU A 90 21.25 -10.05 5.94
N GLU A 91 21.96 -10.88 5.18
CA GLU A 91 22.10 -10.71 3.73
C GLU A 91 20.75 -10.96 3.04
N LEU A 92 20.06 -12.04 3.41
CA LEU A 92 18.70 -12.31 2.94
C LEU A 92 17.74 -11.18 3.34
N ALA A 93 17.80 -10.72 4.59
CA ALA A 93 16.96 -9.63 5.07
C ALA A 93 17.18 -8.36 4.25
N MET A 94 18.44 -8.03 3.95
CA MET A 94 18.80 -6.89 3.10
C MET A 94 18.27 -7.03 1.68
N ARG A 95 18.41 -8.21 1.06
CA ARG A 95 17.84 -8.48 -0.28
C ARG A 95 16.33 -8.26 -0.31
N ILE A 96 15.60 -8.77 0.69
CA ILE A 96 14.15 -8.58 0.78
C ILE A 96 13.77 -7.12 1.04
N ARG A 97 14.54 -6.39 1.86
CA ARG A 97 14.32 -4.96 2.14
C ARG A 97 14.57 -4.05 0.94
N ARG A 98 15.20 -4.52 -0.14
CA ARG A 98 15.29 -3.78 -1.40
C ARG A 98 13.93 -3.66 -2.11
N ILE A 99 13.00 -4.60 -1.91
CA ILE A 99 11.65 -4.54 -2.49
C ILE A 99 10.91 -3.25 -2.06
N PRO A 100 10.69 -2.97 -0.75
CA PRO A 100 10.03 -1.74 -0.36
C PRO A 100 10.87 -0.49 -0.68
N ALA A 101 12.20 -0.61 -0.78
CA ALA A 101 13.07 0.51 -1.14
C ALA A 101 12.78 1.07 -2.54
N LEU A 102 12.20 0.27 -3.45
CA LEU A 102 11.76 0.72 -4.77
C LEU A 102 10.74 1.87 -4.70
N ALA A 103 10.01 2.01 -3.59
CA ALA A 103 9.09 3.15 -3.39
C ALA A 103 9.81 4.52 -3.36
N PHE A 104 11.13 4.54 -3.20
CA PHE A 104 11.95 5.74 -3.21
C PHE A 104 12.74 5.93 -4.52
N ALA A 105 12.64 4.99 -5.46
CA ALA A 105 13.23 5.15 -6.79
C ALA A 105 12.40 6.13 -7.64
N ARG A 106 13.00 6.66 -8.71
CA ARG A 106 12.22 7.42 -9.70
C ARG A 106 11.29 6.45 -10.42
N PRO A 107 10.02 6.82 -10.70
CA PRO A 107 9.06 5.91 -11.34
C PRO A 107 9.56 5.28 -12.64
N ALA A 108 10.33 6.03 -13.42
CA ALA A 108 10.90 5.54 -14.68
C ALA A 108 11.95 4.42 -14.50
N ASP A 109 12.63 4.37 -13.36
CA ASP A 109 13.67 3.37 -13.08
C ASP A 109 13.10 2.12 -12.38
N VAL A 110 11.85 2.18 -11.90
CA VAL A 110 11.24 1.10 -11.11
C VAL A 110 11.21 -0.24 -11.85
N PRO A 111 10.85 -0.33 -13.16
CA PRO A 111 10.85 -1.62 -13.87
C PRO A 111 12.22 -2.30 -13.86
N ASP A 112 13.28 -1.57 -14.26
CA ASP A 112 14.63 -2.13 -14.34
C ASP A 112 15.18 -2.51 -12.95
N LEU A 113 14.95 -1.67 -11.94
CA LEU A 113 15.35 -1.97 -10.56
C LEU A 113 14.56 -3.13 -9.97
N PHE A 114 13.28 -3.27 -10.33
CA PHE A 114 12.47 -4.39 -9.90
C PHE A 114 13.01 -5.70 -10.46
N ASP A 115 13.35 -5.75 -11.75
CA ASP A 115 13.91 -6.94 -12.38
C ASP A 115 15.22 -7.36 -11.70
N GLN A 116 16.10 -6.41 -11.41
CA GLN A 116 17.34 -6.65 -10.66
C GLN A 116 17.06 -7.19 -9.26
N VAL A 117 16.13 -6.59 -8.52
CA VAL A 117 15.76 -7.06 -7.18
C VAL A 117 15.16 -8.46 -7.26
N ALA A 118 14.27 -8.73 -8.21
CA ALA A 118 13.60 -10.01 -8.37
C ALA A 118 14.57 -11.15 -8.70
N MET A 119 15.61 -10.88 -9.49
CA MET A 119 16.68 -11.84 -9.78
C MET A 119 17.48 -12.23 -8.53
N ASP A 120 17.62 -11.31 -7.57
CA ASP A 120 18.37 -11.55 -6.33
C ASP A 120 17.52 -12.21 -5.22
N LEU A 121 16.19 -12.27 -5.40
CA LEU A 121 15.28 -12.87 -4.43
C LEU A 121 15.32 -14.41 -4.47
N PRO A 122 15.14 -15.07 -3.31
CA PRO A 122 14.89 -16.50 -3.26
C PRO A 122 13.72 -16.90 -4.15
N LEU A 123 13.80 -18.07 -4.80
CA LEU A 123 12.73 -18.59 -5.66
C LEU A 123 11.35 -18.63 -4.97
N ARG A 124 11.32 -18.81 -3.65
CA ARG A 124 10.08 -18.83 -2.86
C ARG A 124 9.39 -17.46 -2.76
N LEU A 125 10.06 -16.37 -3.15
CA LEU A 125 9.54 -14.99 -3.13
C LEU A 125 9.36 -14.40 -4.53
N ARG A 126 9.61 -15.18 -5.58
CA ARG A 126 9.38 -14.78 -6.97
C ARG A 126 7.96 -15.09 -7.40
#